data_AF-A0A6C8LMP2-F1
#
_entry.id   AF-A0A6C8LMP2-F1
#
_cell.length_a   1.000
_cell.length_b   1.000
_cell.length_c   1.000
_cell.angle_alpha   90.00
_cell.angle_beta   90.00
_cell.angle_gamma   90.00
#
_symmetry.space_group_name_H-M   'P 1'
#
loop_
_entity.id
_entity.type
_entity.pdbx_description
1 polymer ?
#
loop_
_entity_poly.entity_id
_entity_poly.type
_entity_poly.pdbx_seq_one_letter_code
_entity_poly.pdbx_strand_id
1 'polypeptide(L)'
;WVFLTLGIVLGSAWAYYELGWGGWWFWDPVENASFMPWLAGTALLHSLAVTEQRAGFKAWTLLLSICAFSLCLLGTFLVRSGVLVSVHAFASDPARGMF
;
A
#
# COMPACT_ATOMS: atom_id res chain seq x y z
N TRP A 1 0.19 -1.32 12.15
CA TRP A 1 1.35 -0.54 11.68
C TRP A 1 2.54 -1.42 11.30
N VAL A 2 3.07 -2.20 12.25
CA VAL A 2 4.24 -3.09 12.03
C VAL A 2 4.00 -4.08 10.90
N PHE A 3 2.87 -4.79 10.88
CA PHE A 3 2.57 -5.76 9.81
C PHE A 3 2.52 -5.14 8.41
N LEU A 4 1.91 -3.96 8.25
CA LEU A 4 1.87 -3.26 6.97
C LEU A 4 3.26 -2.84 6.51
N THR A 5 4.08 -2.32 7.44
CA THR A 5 5.46 -1.92 7.16
C THR A 5 6.31 -3.13 6.76
N LEU A 6 6.20 -4.25 7.48
CA LEU A 6 6.88 -5.50 7.14
C LEU A 6 6.43 -6.03 5.77
N GLY A 7 5.14 -5.98 5.47
CA GLY A 7 4.61 -6.39 4.16
C GLY A 7 5.20 -5.57 3.02
N ILE A 8 5.29 -4.24 3.17
CA ILE A 8 5.90 -3.35 2.18
C ILE A 8 7.38 -3.66 1.99
N VAL A 9 8.13 -3.87 3.09
CA VAL A 9 9.58 -4.17 3.03
C VAL A 9 9.85 -5.54 2.41
N LEU A 10 9.07 -6.57 2.77
CA LEU A 10 9.23 -7.91 2.21
C LEU A 10 8.83 -7.93 0.73
N GLY A 11 7.76 -7.23 0.35
CA GLY A 11 7.34 -7.07 -1.04
C GLY A 11 8.41 -6.40 -1.89
N SER A 12 8.96 -5.27 -1.42
CA SER A 12 10.01 -4.54 -2.15
C SER A 12 11.32 -5.30 -2.22
N ALA A 13 11.69 -6.05 -1.17
CA ALA A 13 12.84 -6.94 -1.21
C ALA A 13 12.66 -8.03 -2.28
N TRP A 14 11.51 -8.69 -2.30
CA TRP A 14 11.22 -9.73 -3.30
C TRP A 14 11.23 -9.17 -4.72
N ALA A 15 10.58 -8.03 -4.96
CA ALA A 15 10.55 -7.39 -6.28
C ALA A 15 11.96 -7.02 -6.77
N TYR A 16 12.82 -6.54 -5.88
CA TYR A 16 14.21 -6.23 -6.20
C TYR A 16 15.00 -7.48 -6.63
N TYR A 17 14.86 -8.59 -5.88
CA TYR A 17 15.59 -9.82 -6.16
C TYR A 17 15.08 -10.57 -7.39
N GLU A 18 13.76 -10.65 -7.58
CA GLU A 18 13.16 -11.49 -8.63
C GLU A 18 13.04 -10.76 -9.98
N LEU A 19 12.72 -9.47 -9.98
CA LEU A 19 12.44 -8.72 -11.20
C LEU A 19 13.61 -7.86 -11.68
N GLY A 20 14.73 -7.86 -10.95
CA GLY A 20 15.95 -7.11 -11.31
C GLY A 20 15.72 -5.62 -11.47
N TRP A 21 14.70 -5.08 -10.79
CA TRP A 21 14.37 -3.67 -10.83
C TRP A 21 15.58 -2.88 -10.35
N GLY A 22 16.12 -2.01 -11.23
CA GLY A 22 17.38 -1.29 -11.06
C GLY A 22 17.50 -0.34 -9.85
N GLY A 23 16.66 -0.53 -8.84
CA GLY A 23 16.65 0.08 -7.51
C GLY A 23 15.49 -0.47 -6.67
N TRP A 24 15.52 -0.21 -5.37
CA TRP A 24 14.34 -0.39 -4.51
C TRP A 24 13.26 0.61 -4.95
N TRP A 25 12.00 0.18 -5.04
CA TRP A 25 10.86 1.07 -5.31
C TRP A 25 10.91 1.78 -6.68
N PHE A 26 11.23 1.03 -7.74
CA PHE A 26 10.93 1.52 -9.08
C PHE A 26 9.39 1.60 -9.27
N TRP A 27 8.86 2.35 -10.22
CA TRP A 27 7.44 2.76 -10.23
C TRP A 27 6.44 1.60 -10.51
N ASP A 28 6.06 0.80 -9.51
CA ASP A 28 4.95 -0.17 -9.63
C ASP A 28 3.67 0.39 -9.02
N PRO A 29 2.56 0.42 -9.77
CA PRO A 29 1.24 0.69 -9.21
C PRO A 29 0.89 -0.19 -8.00
N VAL A 30 1.32 -1.46 -7.96
CA VAL A 30 0.97 -2.41 -6.88
C VAL A 30 1.73 -2.11 -5.59
N GLU A 31 3.03 -1.81 -5.65
CA GLU A 31 3.79 -1.39 -4.47
C GLU A 31 3.26 -0.06 -3.91
N ASN A 32 3.00 0.91 -4.78
CA ASN A 32 2.45 2.22 -4.40
C ASN A 32 1.05 2.14 -3.78
N ALA A 33 0.22 1.17 -4.20
CA ALA A 33 -1.11 0.95 -3.65
C ALA A 33 -1.08 0.64 -2.15
N SER A 34 -0.05 -0.07 -1.68
CA SER A 34 0.12 -0.39 -0.26
C SER A 34 0.72 0.77 0.55
N PHE A 35 1.43 1.69 -0.10
CA PHE A 35 2.03 2.86 0.55
C PHE A 35 1.01 3.94 0.91
N MET A 36 -0.03 4.14 0.08
CA MET A 36 -1.07 5.14 0.35
C MET A 36 -1.82 4.93 1.68
N PRO A 37 -2.35 3.73 2.01
CA PRO A 37 -2.94 3.48 3.32
C PRO A 37 -1.90 3.49 4.45
N TRP A 38 -0.62 3.24 4.17
CA TRP A 38 0.45 3.42 5.15
C TRP A 38 0.56 4.90 5.55
N LEU A 39 0.69 5.83 4.59
CA LEU A 39 0.74 7.27 4.89
C LEU A 39 -0.50 7.76 5.67
N ALA A 40 -1.70 7.41 5.19
CA ALA A 40 -2.94 7.77 5.86
C ALA A 40 -3.04 7.16 7.27
N GLY A 41 -2.59 5.91 7.44
CA GLY A 41 -2.52 5.23 8.73
C GLY A 41 -1.54 5.88 9.70
N THR A 42 -0.39 6.38 9.24
CA THR A 42 0.57 7.13 10.09
C THR A 42 -0.08 8.40 10.62
N ALA A 43 -0.70 9.16 9.72
CA ALA A 43 -1.39 10.39 10.06
C ALA A 43 -2.54 10.13 11.03
N LEU A 44 -3.29 9.04 10.82
CA LEU A 44 -4.36 8.62 11.72
C LEU A 44 -3.84 8.28 13.12
N LEU A 45 -2.75 7.51 13.24
CA LEU A 45 -2.16 7.17 14.54
C LEU A 45 -1.68 8.43 15.27
N HIS A 46 -1.08 9.38 14.56
CA HIS A 46 -0.70 10.66 15.13
C HIS A 46 -1.92 11.47 15.59
N SER A 47 -2.96 11.54 14.74
CA SER A 47 -4.22 12.24 15.06
C SER A 47 -4.92 11.64 16.28
N LEU A 48 -4.95 10.30 16.40
CA LEU A 48 -5.50 9.59 17.55
C LEU A 48 -4.79 9.94 18.85
N ALA A 49 -3.46 9.92 18.85
CA ALA A 49 -2.68 10.28 20.05
C ALA A 49 -2.94 11.72 20.50
N VAL A 50 -3.07 12.66 19.56
CA VAL A 50 -3.41 14.06 19.87
C VAL A 50 -4.85 14.19 20.35
N THR A 51 -5.79 13.45 19.75
CA THR A 51 -7.19 13.42 20.19
C THR A 51 -7.34 12.89 21.60
N GLU A 52 -6.60 11.84 21.96
CA GLU A 52 -6.63 11.25 23.30
C GLU A 52 -6.06 12.22 24.35
N GLN A 53 -4.93 12.86 24.06
CA GLN A 53 -4.26 13.72 25.04
C GLN A 53 -4.87 15.12 25.17
N ARG A 54 -5.45 15.68 24.10
CA ARG A 54 -5.86 17.09 24.04
C ARG A 54 -7.32 17.30 23.68
N ALA A 55 -8.10 16.24 23.51
CA ALA A 55 -9.49 16.25 23.03
C ALA A 55 -9.70 16.98 21.67
N GLY A 56 -8.61 17.33 20.96
CA GLY A 56 -8.61 18.01 19.66
C GLY A 56 -8.62 17.03 18.48
N PHE A 57 -8.72 17.54 17.25
CA PHE A 57 -8.61 16.75 16.01
C PHE A 57 -9.64 15.62 15.81
N LYS A 58 -10.73 15.54 16.58
CA LYS A 58 -11.76 14.49 16.43
C LYS A 58 -12.29 14.35 14.99
N ALA A 59 -12.59 15.47 14.33
CA ALA A 59 -13.03 15.48 12.93
C ALA A 59 -11.95 14.97 11.97
N TRP A 60 -10.69 15.33 12.19
CA TRP A 60 -9.56 14.85 11.40
C TRP A 60 -9.30 13.35 11.59
N THR A 61 -9.38 12.86 12.82
CA THR A 61 -9.28 11.44 13.14
C THR A 61 -10.37 10.63 12.42
N LEU A 62 -11.61 11.13 12.39
CA LEU A 62 -12.69 10.50 11.63
C LEU A 62 -12.46 10.54 10.12
N LEU A 63 -12.03 11.68 9.57
CA LEU A 63 -11.73 11.81 8.15
C LEU A 63 -10.59 10.86 7.74
N LEU A 64 -9.51 10.84 8.51
CA LEU A 64 -8.35 9.98 8.26
C LEU A 64 -8.69 8.49 8.36
N SER A 65 -9.60 8.09 9.26
CA SER A 65 -10.02 6.69 9.36
C SER A 65 -10.83 6.25 8.14
N ILE A 66 -11.75 7.10 7.66
CA ILE A 66 -12.50 6.87 6.42
C ILE A 66 -11.53 6.82 5.23
N CYS A 67 -10.63 7.80 5.10
CA CYS A 67 -9.65 7.84 4.02
C CYS A 67 -8.73 6.61 4.02
N ALA A 68 -8.18 6.21 5.17
CA ALA A 68 -7.32 5.03 5.28
C ALA A 68 -8.07 3.75 4.86
N PHE A 69 -9.32 3.59 5.30
CA PHE A 69 -10.16 2.47 4.90
C PHE A 69 -10.46 2.47 3.40
N SER A 70 -10.85 3.61 2.83
CA SER A 70 -11.09 3.77 1.40
C SER A 70 -9.85 3.50 0.56
N LEU A 71 -8.65 3.90 1.02
CA LEU A 71 -7.38 3.61 0.35
C LEU A 71 -7.05 2.12 0.38
N CYS A 72 -7.36 1.39 1.45
CA CYS A 72 -7.24 -0.07 1.49
C CYS A 72 -8.14 -0.75 0.44
N LEU A 73 -9.40 -0.29 0.32
CA LEU A 73 -10.33 -0.81 -0.68
C LEU A 73 -9.86 -0.49 -2.11
N LEU A 74 -9.45 0.75 -2.35
CA LEU A 74 -8.92 1.19 -3.63
C LEU A 74 -7.66 0.39 -4.01
N GLY A 75 -6.71 0.24 -3.10
CA GLY A 75 -5.50 -0.54 -3.35
C GLY A 75 -5.83 -1.99 -3.68
N THR A 76 -6.74 -2.62 -2.93
CA THR A 76 -7.20 -3.99 -3.23
C THR A 76 -7.84 -4.08 -4.63
N PHE A 77 -8.70 -3.11 -4.96
CA PHE A 77 -9.34 -3.04 -6.27
C PHE A 77 -8.31 -2.88 -7.39
N LEU A 78 -7.36 -1.94 -7.27
CA LEU A 78 -6.35 -1.70 -8.30
C LEU A 78 -5.47 -2.93 -8.54
N VAL A 79 -5.10 -3.66 -7.49
CA VAL A 79 -4.21 -4.83 -7.58
C VAL A 79 -4.94 -6.10 -8.04
N ARG A 80 -6.24 -6.25 -7.72
CA ARG A 80 -6.99 -7.50 -7.96
C ARG A 80 -8.04 -7.43 -9.07
N SER A 81 -8.43 -6.24 -9.53
CA SER A 81 -9.46 -6.09 -10.58
C SER A 81 -8.95 -6.34 -11.99
N GLY A 82 -7.63 -6.29 -12.22
CA GLY A 82 -7.05 -6.37 -13.56
C GLY A 82 -7.22 -5.09 -14.40
N VAL A 83 -7.73 -3.99 -13.82
CA VAL A 83 -7.86 -2.68 -14.48
C VAL A 83 -6.49 -2.09 -14.82
N LEU A 84 -5.47 -2.34 -14.00
CA LEU A 84 -4.09 -1.92 -14.25
C LEU A 84 -3.25 -3.13 -14.67
N VAL A 85 -2.49 -2.99 -15.75
CA VAL A 85 -1.48 -3.97 -16.17
C VAL A 85 -0.23 -3.73 -15.32
N SER A 86 0.02 -4.58 -14.32
CA SER A 86 1.27 -4.58 -13.55
C SER A 86 2.17 -5.72 -14.00
N VAL A 87 3.48 -5.47 -14.05
CA VAL A 87 4.49 -6.49 -14.30
C VAL A 87 4.52 -7.58 -13.23
N HIS A 88 3.95 -7.33 -12.05
CA HIS A 88 3.77 -8.30 -10.96
C HIS A 88 2.54 -9.20 -11.14
N ALA A 89 1.69 -8.91 -12.13
CA ALA A 89 0.54 -9.74 -12.46
C ALA A 89 0.99 -10.91 -13.37
N PHE A 90 1.80 -11.83 -12.82
CA PHE A 90 2.21 -13.06 -13.50
C PHE A 90 1.03 -13.93 -13.91
N ALA A 91 -0.11 -13.83 -13.21
CA ALA A 91 -1.30 -14.61 -13.49
C ALA A 91 -2.06 -14.19 -14.77
N SER A 92 -1.77 -13.02 -15.34
CA SER A 92 -2.50 -12.46 -16.49
C SER A 92 -1.76 -12.55 -17.82
N ASP A 93 -0.50 -12.98 -17.84
CA ASP A 93 0.28 -13.15 -19.07
C ASP A 93 0.56 -14.66 -19.32
N PRO A 94 -0.16 -15.30 -20.27
CA PRO A 94 0.03 -16.72 -20.58
C PRO A 94 1.44 -17.09 -21.05
N ALA A 95 2.27 -16.11 -21.44
CA ALA A 95 3.63 -16.35 -21.93
C ALA A 95 4.71 -16.28 -20.83
N ARG A 96 4.41 -15.72 -19.65
CA ARG A 96 5.37 -15.60 -18.53
C ARG A 96 5.25 -16.82 -17.59
N GLY A 97 6.15 -17.79 -17.76
CA GLY A 97 6.21 -19.04 -16.99
C GLY A 97 6.54 -20.30 -17.82
N MET A 98 6.82 -20.13 -19.11
CA MET A 98 7.08 -21.23 -20.06
C MET A 98 8.56 -21.64 -20.18
N PHE A 99 9.44 -21.26 -19.24
CA PHE A 99 10.84 -21.66 -19.21
C PHE A 99 11.29 -21.99 -17.79
#